data_AF-A0A952UFV0-F1
#
_entry.id   AF-A0A952UFV0-F1
#
_cell.length_a   1.000
_cell.length_b   1.000
_cell.length_c   1.000
_cell.angle_alpha   90.00
_cell.angle_beta   90.00
_cell.angle_gamma   90.00
#
_symmetry.space_group_name_H-M   'P 1'
#
loop_
_entity.id
_entity.type
_entity.pdbx_description
1 polymer ?
#
loop_
_entity_poly.entity_id
_entity_poly.type
_entity_poly.pdbx_seq_one_letter_code
_entity_poly.pdbx_strand_id
1 'polypeptide(L)'
;MTYFKHSILLTLLFILLPVLARVIINRVNRRVGVAEVPIDWMFLLQCLGLGIVFPLAANGTWELLTKFNMMPMPARYVSLGLVGGLYGWFMGLQDYVYKWPAIVLGIGGGLLTAFLYGVLAFNTLTLAVFAMTLTVLPLLAIEFPQGPIGRIIQAGQSLVPLRGYLR
;
A
#
# COMPACT_ATOMS: atom_id res chain seq x y z
N MET A 1 -14.43 -22.77 -6.79
CA MET A 1 -14.53 -21.61 -7.71
C MET A 1 -14.63 -20.25 -7.02
N THR A 2 -15.28 -20.13 -5.85
CA THR A 2 -15.40 -18.88 -5.09
C THR A 2 -14.05 -18.33 -4.61
N TYR A 3 -13.16 -19.15 -4.05
CA TYR A 3 -11.83 -18.71 -3.59
C TYR A 3 -11.00 -18.02 -4.67
N PHE A 4 -10.88 -18.66 -5.85
CA PHE A 4 -10.12 -18.12 -6.98
C PHE A 4 -10.61 -16.74 -7.43
N LYS A 5 -11.93 -16.52 -7.48
CA LYS A 5 -12.53 -15.22 -7.83
C LYS A 5 -12.17 -14.12 -6.82
N HIS A 6 -12.19 -14.43 -5.52
CA HIS A 6 -11.83 -13.46 -4.47
C HIS A 6 -10.32 -13.18 -4.47
N SER A 7 -9.47 -14.18 -4.75
CA SER A 7 -8.01 -13.99 -4.88
C SER A 7 -7.64 -13.11 -6.06
N ILE A 8 -8.27 -13.30 -7.23
CA ILE A 8 -8.09 -12.42 -8.40
C ILE A 8 -8.54 -11.00 -8.05
N LEU A 9 -9.71 -10.86 -7.43
CA LEU A 9 -10.23 -9.55 -7.06
C LEU A 9 -9.32 -8.83 -6.06
N LEU A 10 -8.83 -9.54 -5.02
CA LEU A 10 -7.84 -8.99 -4.09
C LEU A 10 -6.56 -8.57 -4.82
N THR A 11 -6.03 -9.42 -5.69
CA THR A 11 -4.82 -9.12 -6.48
C THR A 11 -5.00 -7.83 -7.28
N LEU A 12 -6.13 -7.71 -8.00
CA LEU A 12 -6.47 -6.51 -8.75
C LEU A 12 -6.59 -5.29 -7.84
N LEU A 13 -7.23 -5.41 -6.67
CA LEU A 13 -7.36 -4.32 -5.72
C LEU A 13 -6.01 -3.88 -5.14
N PHE A 14 -5.12 -4.81 -4.79
CA PHE A 14 -3.78 -4.49 -4.30
C PHE A 14 -2.89 -3.81 -5.36
N ILE A 15 -3.15 -4.05 -6.65
CA ILE A 15 -2.47 -3.34 -7.74
C ILE A 15 -3.12 -1.98 -7.98
N LEU A 16 -4.44 -1.94 -8.11
CA LEU A 16 -5.16 -0.75 -8.51
C LEU A 16 -5.20 0.31 -7.40
N LEU A 17 -5.44 -0.07 -6.14
CA LEU A 17 -5.63 0.89 -5.05
C LEU A 17 -4.42 1.80 -4.81
N PRO A 18 -3.16 1.31 -4.78
CA PRO A 18 -2.00 2.18 -4.64
C PRO A 18 -1.81 3.13 -5.83
N VAL A 19 -2.07 2.65 -7.05
CA VAL A 19 -2.02 3.48 -8.27
C VAL A 19 -3.09 4.57 -8.20
N LEU A 20 -4.33 4.21 -7.84
CA LEU A 20 -5.46 5.13 -7.71
C LEU A 20 -5.21 6.16 -6.62
N ALA A 21 -4.69 5.73 -5.47
CA ALA A 21 -4.30 6.61 -4.38
C ALA A 21 -3.26 7.64 -4.84
N ARG A 22 -2.23 7.23 -5.58
CA ARG A 22 -1.24 8.18 -6.14
C ARG A 22 -1.83 9.11 -7.18
N VAL A 23 -2.72 8.64 -8.05
CA VAL A 23 -3.43 9.51 -9.00
C VAL A 23 -4.24 10.57 -8.26
N ILE A 24 -4.93 10.19 -7.18
CA ILE A 24 -5.68 11.13 -6.34
C ILE A 24 -4.74 12.11 -5.63
N ILE A 25 -3.66 11.62 -5.00
CA ILE A 25 -2.66 12.45 -4.33
C ILE A 25 -2.05 13.45 -5.33
N ASN A 26 -1.65 13.02 -6.52
CA ASN A 26 -1.10 13.91 -7.54
C ASN A 26 -2.12 14.95 -8.03
N ARG A 27 -3.41 14.57 -8.13
CA ARG A 27 -4.48 15.53 -8.46
C ARG A 27 -4.63 16.60 -7.37
N VAL A 28 -4.47 16.22 -6.10
CA VAL A 28 -4.47 17.17 -4.97
C VAL A 28 -3.19 18.02 -4.99
N ASN A 29 -2.01 17.41 -5.15
CA ASN A 29 -0.73 18.11 -5.19
C ASN A 29 -0.69 19.17 -6.31
N ARG A 30 -1.22 18.87 -7.50
CA ARG A 30 -1.38 19.83 -8.60
C ARG A 30 -2.23 21.04 -8.22
N ARG A 31 -3.30 20.85 -7.44
CA ARG A 31 -4.17 21.94 -6.98
C ARG A 31 -3.51 22.81 -5.92
N VAL A 32 -2.60 22.24 -5.13
CA VAL A 32 -1.92 22.92 -4.02
C VAL A 32 -0.53 23.45 -4.43
N GLY A 33 -0.08 23.21 -5.67
CA GLY A 33 1.23 23.64 -6.16
C GLY A 33 2.41 22.86 -5.58
N VAL A 34 2.15 21.61 -5.19
CA VAL A 34 3.11 20.68 -4.56
C VAL A 34 3.63 19.71 -5.63
N ALA A 35 4.87 19.23 -5.48
CA ALA A 35 5.48 18.30 -6.44
C ALA A 35 4.68 16.98 -6.55
N GLU A 36 4.73 16.38 -7.74
CA GLU A 36 4.06 15.10 -8.00
C GLU A 36 4.84 13.93 -7.41
N VAL A 37 4.14 12.96 -6.84
CA VAL A 37 4.69 11.66 -6.48
C VAL A 37 4.85 10.85 -7.76
N PRO A 38 6.07 10.40 -8.12
CA PRO A 38 6.30 9.71 -9.38
C PRO A 38 5.51 8.39 -9.45
N ILE A 39 4.99 8.06 -10.62
CA ILE A 39 4.45 6.74 -10.94
C ILE A 39 5.41 6.13 -11.96
N ASP A 40 6.49 5.52 -11.46
CA ASP A 40 7.55 4.94 -12.27
C ASP A 40 7.35 3.43 -12.49
N TRP A 41 8.16 2.85 -13.37
CA TRP A 41 8.13 1.42 -13.64
C TRP A 41 8.45 0.57 -12.41
N MET A 42 9.34 1.06 -11.54
CA MET A 42 9.71 0.34 -10.33
C MET A 42 8.52 0.22 -9.37
N PHE A 43 7.77 1.30 -9.16
CA PHE A 43 6.52 1.30 -8.40
C PHE A 43 5.48 0.37 -9.02
N LEU A 44 5.29 0.41 -10.34
CA LEU A 44 4.30 -0.45 -11.01
C LEU A 44 4.65 -1.94 -10.86
N LEU A 45 5.92 -2.29 -11.03
CA LEU A 45 6.42 -3.66 -10.80
C LEU A 45 6.27 -4.07 -9.33
N GLN A 46 6.52 -3.15 -8.41
CA GLN A 46 6.31 -3.38 -6.99
C GLN A 46 4.83 -3.63 -6.68
N CYS A 47 3.90 -2.81 -7.20
CA CYS A 47 2.47 -3.02 -7.04
C CYS A 47 2.01 -4.36 -7.60
N LEU A 48 2.51 -4.76 -8.78
CA LEU A 48 2.25 -6.07 -9.37
C LEU A 48 2.76 -7.21 -8.48
N GLY A 49 4.02 -7.13 -8.05
CA GLY A 49 4.62 -8.14 -7.17
C GLY A 49 3.89 -8.26 -5.84
N LEU A 50 3.62 -7.13 -5.18
CA LEU A 50 2.88 -7.09 -3.92
C LEU A 50 1.45 -7.61 -4.12
N GLY A 51 0.77 -7.23 -5.20
CA GLY A 51 -0.60 -7.67 -5.46
C GLY A 51 -0.75 -9.17 -5.60
N ILE A 52 0.26 -9.86 -6.13
CA ILE A 52 0.26 -11.33 -6.25
C ILE A 52 0.74 -11.99 -4.96
N VAL A 53 1.86 -11.52 -4.40
CA VAL A 53 2.53 -12.18 -3.27
C VAL A 53 1.73 -12.04 -1.98
N PHE A 54 1.04 -10.92 -1.76
CA PHE A 54 0.43 -10.61 -0.46
C PHE A 54 -0.81 -11.45 -0.14
N PRO A 55 -1.78 -11.62 -1.05
CA PRO A 55 -2.89 -12.54 -0.83
C PRO A 55 -2.40 -13.97 -0.55
N LEU A 56 -1.36 -14.42 -1.25
CA LEU A 56 -0.74 -15.73 -1.04
C LEU A 56 -0.06 -15.83 0.32
N ALA A 57 0.72 -14.81 0.71
CA ALA A 57 1.41 -14.77 1.99
C ALA A 57 0.43 -14.73 3.17
N ALA A 58 -0.66 -13.96 3.09
CA ALA A 58 -1.70 -13.88 4.11
C ALA A 58 -2.42 -15.21 4.29
N ASN A 59 -2.77 -15.88 3.19
CA ASN A 59 -3.41 -17.19 3.26
C ASN A 59 -2.43 -18.26 3.79
N GLY A 60 -1.21 -18.32 3.24
CA GLY A 60 -0.19 -19.28 3.65
C GLY A 60 0.22 -19.14 5.11
N THR A 61 0.36 -17.91 5.62
CA THR A 61 0.68 -17.66 7.03
C THR A 61 -0.48 -18.08 7.94
N TRP A 62 -1.73 -17.85 7.54
CA TRP A 62 -2.89 -18.31 8.31
C TRP A 62 -2.99 -19.85 8.36
N GLU A 63 -2.81 -20.52 7.22
CA GLU A 63 -2.78 -21.99 7.15
C GLU A 63 -1.63 -22.59 7.98
N LEU A 64 -0.47 -21.95 7.97
CA LEU A 64 0.67 -22.39 8.78
C LEU A 64 0.40 -22.23 10.29
N LEU A 65 -0.11 -21.07 10.72
CA LEU A 65 -0.41 -20.81 12.14
C LEU A 65 -1.53 -21.71 12.68
N THR A 66 -2.53 -22.01 11.86
CA THR A 66 -3.60 -22.95 12.23
C THR A 66 -3.10 -24.39 12.34
N LYS A 67 -2.13 -24.81 11.51
CA LYS A 67 -1.44 -26.10 11.68
C LYS A 67 -0.62 -26.19 12.97
N PHE A 68 -0.17 -25.06 13.52
CA PHE A 68 0.47 -24.97 14.83
C PHE A 68 -0.51 -24.89 16.00
N ASN A 69 -1.78 -25.28 15.81
CA ASN A 69 -2.84 -25.26 16.83
C ASN A 69 -3.12 -23.86 17.43
N MET A 70 -2.73 -22.79 16.74
CA MET A 70 -3.13 -21.45 17.15
C MET A 70 -4.62 -21.26 16.91
N MET A 71 -5.33 -20.67 17.88
CA MET A 71 -6.76 -20.39 17.73
C MET A 71 -7.02 -19.54 16.45
N PRO A 72 -8.13 -19.76 15.72
CA PRO A 72 -8.34 -19.17 14.40
C PRO A 72 -8.28 -17.63 14.37
N MET A 73 -8.78 -16.97 15.42
CA MET A 73 -8.74 -15.51 15.50
C MET A 73 -7.35 -14.96 15.78
N PRO A 74 -6.63 -15.39 16.83
CA PRO A 74 -5.23 -15.03 17.03
C PRO A 74 -4.35 -15.30 15.81
N ALA A 75 -4.53 -16.43 15.13
CA ALA A 75 -3.81 -16.75 13.89
C ALA A 75 -4.06 -15.72 12.77
N ARG A 76 -5.30 -15.22 12.66
CA ARG A 76 -5.68 -14.20 11.67
C ARG A 76 -5.06 -12.83 11.99
N TYR A 77 -5.07 -12.41 13.25
CA TYR A 77 -4.41 -11.18 13.68
C TYR A 77 -2.90 -11.20 13.42
N VAL A 78 -2.24 -12.31 13.75
CA VAL A 78 -0.80 -12.46 13.51
C VAL A 78 -0.50 -12.50 12.02
N SER A 79 -1.24 -13.31 11.25
CA SER A 79 -1.05 -13.39 9.80
C SER A 79 -1.21 -12.03 9.11
N LEU A 80 -2.35 -11.37 9.32
CA LEU A 80 -2.63 -10.09 8.66
C LEU A 80 -1.79 -8.95 9.22
N GLY A 81 -1.44 -8.96 10.51
CA GLY A 81 -0.53 -7.98 11.10
C GLY A 81 0.90 -8.09 10.54
N LEU A 82 1.44 -9.32 10.43
CA LEU A 82 2.76 -9.57 9.84
C LEU A 82 2.79 -9.19 8.35
N VAL A 83 1.78 -9.63 7.60
CA VAL A 83 1.67 -9.29 6.18
C VAL A 83 1.47 -7.79 6.02
N GLY A 84 0.60 -7.14 6.80
CA GLY A 84 0.46 -5.69 6.81
C GLY A 84 1.77 -4.96 7.08
N GLY A 85 2.58 -5.42 8.05
CA GLY A 85 3.90 -4.88 8.33
C GLY A 85 4.89 -5.06 7.18
N LEU A 86 4.91 -6.22 6.52
CA LEU A 86 5.70 -6.44 5.30
C LEU A 86 5.25 -5.51 4.17
N TYR A 87 3.94 -5.27 4.03
CA TYR A 87 3.41 -4.36 3.00
C TYR A 87 3.93 -2.95 3.24
N GLY A 88 3.81 -2.48 4.49
CA GLY A 88 4.30 -1.19 4.92
C GLY A 88 5.81 -1.05 4.74
N TRP A 89 6.57 -2.10 5.05
CA TRP A 89 8.01 -2.13 4.79
C TRP A 89 8.32 -1.96 3.31
N PHE A 90 7.68 -2.74 2.44
CA PHE A 90 7.89 -2.65 1.00
C PHE A 90 7.56 -1.26 0.48
N MET A 91 6.42 -0.67 0.87
CA MET A 91 6.10 0.71 0.51
C MET A 91 7.15 1.71 1.04
N GLY A 92 7.66 1.48 2.25
CA GLY A 92 8.75 2.25 2.84
C GLY A 92 10.14 2.07 2.22
N LEU A 93 10.30 1.22 1.19
CA LEU A 93 11.52 1.17 0.38
C LEU A 93 11.57 2.27 -0.67
N GLN A 94 10.48 3.00 -0.86
CA GLN A 94 10.41 4.12 -1.79
C GLN A 94 10.97 5.37 -1.13
N ASP A 95 11.76 6.15 -1.88
CA ASP A 95 12.50 7.29 -1.34
C ASP A 95 11.61 8.38 -0.72
N TYR A 96 10.34 8.46 -1.12
CA TYR A 96 9.36 9.46 -0.67
C TYR A 96 8.36 8.90 0.37
N VAL A 97 8.67 7.78 1.02
CA VAL A 97 7.82 7.19 2.05
C VAL A 97 8.61 6.97 3.33
N TYR A 98 8.13 7.51 4.46
CA TYR A 98 8.78 7.25 5.74
C TYR A 98 8.65 5.78 6.13
N LYS A 99 9.77 5.05 6.12
CA LYS A 99 9.81 3.60 6.34
C LYS A 99 9.14 3.16 7.64
N TRP A 100 9.52 3.74 8.78
CA TRP A 100 8.98 3.33 10.09
C TRP A 100 7.47 3.60 10.24
N PRO A 101 6.98 4.83 9.95
CA PRO A 101 5.54 5.09 9.86
C PRO A 101 4.80 4.15 8.92
N ALA A 102 5.35 3.86 7.73
CA ALA A 102 4.71 2.95 6.77
C ALA A 102 4.54 1.53 7.33
N ILE A 103 5.57 1.01 8.01
CA ILE A 103 5.51 -0.30 8.68
C ILE A 103 4.45 -0.30 9.79
N VAL A 104 4.46 0.71 10.67
CA VAL A 104 3.51 0.80 11.79
C VAL A 104 2.07 0.91 11.28
N LEU A 105 1.83 1.75 10.27
CA LEU A 105 0.53 1.90 9.62
C LEU A 105 0.12 0.64 8.86
N GLY A 106 1.07 -0.10 8.30
CA GLY A 106 0.84 -1.41 7.67
C GLY A 106 0.39 -2.46 8.68
N ILE A 107 1.08 -2.57 9.82
CA ILE A 107 0.67 -3.46 10.93
C ILE A 107 -0.73 -3.06 11.41
N GLY A 108 -0.96 -1.76 11.66
CA GLY A 108 -2.26 -1.23 12.07
C GLY A 108 -3.37 -1.55 11.08
N GLY A 109 -3.13 -1.39 9.78
CA GLY A 109 -4.04 -1.77 8.72
C GLY A 109 -4.35 -3.26 8.71
N GLY A 110 -3.33 -4.12 8.85
CA GLY A 110 -3.51 -5.57 8.93
C GLY A 110 -4.31 -6.03 10.15
N LEU A 111 -4.05 -5.45 11.32
CA LEU A 111 -4.82 -5.73 12.54
C LEU A 111 -6.26 -5.23 12.43
N LEU A 112 -6.49 -4.07 11.83
CA LEU A 112 -7.83 -3.55 11.56
C LEU A 112 -8.57 -4.47 10.58
N THR A 113 -7.91 -4.93 9.52
CA THR A 113 -8.50 -5.92 8.60
C THR A 113 -8.88 -7.21 9.32
N ALA A 114 -8.02 -7.72 10.20
CA ALA A 114 -8.32 -8.92 11.00
C ALA A 114 -9.55 -8.72 11.90
N PHE A 115 -9.65 -7.56 12.55
CA PHE A 115 -10.83 -7.19 13.34
C PHE A 115 -12.09 -7.12 12.50
N LEU A 116 -12.06 -6.42 11.36
CA LEU A 116 -13.22 -6.29 10.47
C LEU A 116 -13.69 -7.66 9.93
N TYR A 117 -12.76 -8.59 9.71
CA TYR A 117 -13.05 -9.98 9.36
C TYR A 117 -13.81 -10.76 10.45
N GLY A 118 -13.74 -10.32 11.70
CA GLY A 118 -14.47 -10.94 12.82
C GLY A 118 -15.86 -10.35 13.05
N VAL A 119 -16.11 -9.14 12.54
CA VAL A 119 -17.35 -8.39 12.83
C VAL A 119 -18.25 -8.28 11.59
N LEU A 120 -17.68 -8.22 10.38
CA LEU A 120 -18.42 -8.05 9.14
C LEU A 120 -18.64 -9.39 8.41
N ALA A 121 -19.85 -9.55 7.85
CA ALA A 121 -20.17 -10.70 7.01
C ALA A 121 -19.36 -10.66 5.70
N PHE A 122 -18.79 -11.81 5.32
CA PHE A 122 -17.91 -11.88 4.15
C PHE A 122 -18.70 -11.73 2.84
N ASN A 123 -18.46 -10.62 2.13
CA ASN A 123 -19.01 -10.32 0.82
C ASN A 123 -18.02 -9.44 -0.01
N THR A 124 -18.34 -9.20 -1.29
CA THR A 124 -17.48 -8.43 -2.21
C THR A 124 -17.15 -7.02 -1.71
N LEU A 125 -18.11 -6.36 -1.05
CA LEU A 125 -17.92 -5.00 -0.54
C LEU A 125 -16.95 -5.00 0.66
N THR A 126 -17.11 -5.96 1.59
CA THR A 126 -16.17 -6.12 2.71
C THR A 126 -14.76 -6.48 2.24
N LEU A 127 -14.62 -7.29 1.19
CA LEU A 127 -13.33 -7.61 0.58
C LEU A 127 -12.62 -6.35 0.04
N ALA A 128 -13.37 -5.47 -0.61
CA ALA A 128 -12.85 -4.17 -1.06
C ALA A 128 -12.41 -3.29 0.12
N VAL A 129 -13.21 -3.25 1.19
CA VAL A 129 -12.87 -2.52 2.43
C VAL A 129 -11.58 -3.09 3.05
N PHE A 130 -11.42 -4.41 3.09
CA PHE A 130 -10.23 -5.07 3.63
C PHE A 130 -8.97 -4.71 2.82
N ALA A 131 -9.06 -4.81 1.49
CA ALA A 131 -7.98 -4.40 0.60
C ALA A 131 -7.64 -2.92 0.82
N MET A 132 -8.64 -2.03 0.89
CA MET A 132 -8.44 -0.60 1.16
C MET A 132 -7.72 -0.36 2.49
N THR A 133 -8.11 -1.03 3.58
CA THR A 133 -7.43 -0.86 4.87
C THR A 133 -5.96 -1.27 4.82
N LEU A 134 -5.63 -2.36 4.11
CA LEU A 134 -4.24 -2.82 3.98
C LEU A 134 -3.41 -1.93 3.05
N THR A 135 -4.00 -1.41 1.97
CA THR A 135 -3.25 -0.66 0.96
C THR A 135 -3.16 0.83 1.25
N VAL A 136 -4.21 1.45 1.79
CA VAL A 136 -4.31 2.91 1.91
C VAL A 136 -3.59 3.44 3.14
N LEU A 137 -3.69 2.75 4.28
CA LEU A 137 -3.06 3.19 5.54
C LEU A 137 -1.53 3.40 5.40
N PRO A 138 -0.77 2.47 4.79
CA PRO A 138 0.67 2.68 4.56
C PRO A 138 1.00 3.86 3.65
N LEU A 139 0.09 4.24 2.74
CA LEU A 139 0.29 5.39 1.84
C LEU A 139 0.13 6.72 2.57
N LEU A 140 -0.45 6.74 3.77
CA LEU A 140 -0.46 7.94 4.62
C LEU A 140 0.94 8.29 5.14
N ALA A 141 1.91 7.38 5.06
CA ALA A 141 3.32 7.65 5.37
C ALA A 141 4.09 8.33 4.22
N ILE A 142 3.43 8.64 3.09
CA ILE A 142 4.05 9.39 2.00
C ILE A 142 4.49 10.76 2.53
N GLU A 143 5.76 11.07 2.28
CA GLU A 143 6.32 12.39 2.51
C GLU A 143 5.66 13.39 1.58
N PHE A 144 5.00 14.41 2.16
CA PHE A 144 4.66 15.58 1.38
C PHE A 144 5.96 16.27 0.93
N PRO A 145 6.05 16.74 -0.34
CA PRO A 145 7.24 17.35 -0.92
C PRO A 145 7.85 18.59 -0.23
N GLN A 146 7.45 18.94 0.98
CA GLN A 146 8.12 19.95 1.80
C GLN A 146 9.40 19.41 2.47
N GLY A 147 9.61 18.09 2.45
CA GLY A 147 10.84 17.42 2.90
C GLY A 147 12.05 17.61 1.96
N PRO A 148 13.26 17.18 2.37
CA PRO A 148 14.50 17.40 1.61
C PRO A 148 14.45 16.84 0.18
N ILE A 149 13.79 15.70 -0.05
CA ILE A 149 13.63 15.09 -1.38
C ILE A 149 12.63 15.89 -2.22
N GLY A 150 11.54 16.35 -1.63
CA GLY A 150 10.60 17.23 -2.31
C GLY A 150 11.20 18.59 -2.69
N ARG A 151 12.13 19.12 -1.88
CA ARG A 151 12.98 20.27 -2.27
C ARG A 151 13.94 19.94 -3.41
N ILE A 152 14.51 18.74 -3.46
CA ILE A 152 15.38 18.31 -4.58
C ILE A 152 14.57 18.15 -5.87
N ILE A 153 13.35 17.62 -5.81
CA ILE A 153 12.46 17.50 -6.96
C ILE A 153 11.95 18.88 -7.40
N GLN A 154 11.57 19.76 -6.47
CA GLN A 154 11.25 21.16 -6.76
C GLN A 154 12.45 21.91 -7.35
N ALA A 155 13.66 21.70 -6.82
CA ALA A 155 14.89 22.30 -7.35
C ALA A 155 15.24 21.73 -8.73
N GLY A 156 15.04 20.44 -8.97
CA GLY A 156 15.20 19.83 -10.28
C GLY A 156 14.19 20.38 -11.30
N GLN A 157 12.93 20.59 -10.91
CA GLN A 157 11.91 21.20 -11.76
C GLN A 157 12.10 22.71 -11.94
N SER A 158 12.64 23.43 -10.95
CA SER A 158 12.96 24.86 -11.04
C SER A 158 14.30 25.16 -11.73
N LEU A 159 15.13 24.14 -11.97
CA LEU A 159 16.35 24.23 -12.78
C LEU A 159 16.13 23.84 -14.25
N VAL A 160 14.98 23.26 -14.60
CA VAL A 160 14.59 23.00 -15.99
C VAL A 160 13.94 24.19 -16.76
N PRO A 161 13.56 25.36 -16.18
CA PRO A 161 12.97 26.44 -16.98
C PRO A 161 14.01 27.33 -17.70
N LEU A 162 15.33 27.15 -17.51
CA LEU A 162 16.34 28.09 -18.03
C LEU A 162 17.18 27.60 -19.22
N ARG A 163 17.14 26.31 -19.59
CA ARG A 163 17.89 25.81 -20.76
C ARG A 163 17.18 26.00 -22.11
N GLY A 164 15.88 26.31 -22.10
CA GLY A 164 15.08 26.56 -23.31
C GLY A 164 15.06 28.00 -23.82
N TYR A 165 15.61 28.95 -23.05
CA TYR A 165 15.65 30.38 -23.41
C TYR A 165 17.06 30.89 -23.79
N LEU A 166 18.06 30.00 -23.84
CA LEU A 166 19.44 30.32 -24.24
C LEU A 166 19.94 29.46 -25.41
N ARG A 167 19.07 29.20 -26.38
CA ARG A 167 19.46 28.81 -27.73
C ARG A 167 18.61 29.54 -28.75
#